data_AF-A0A937LTI1-F1
#
_entry.id   AF-A0A937LTI1-F1
#
_cell.length_a   1.000
_cell.length_b   1.000
_cell.length_c   1.000
_cell.angle_alpha   90.00
_cell.angle_beta   90.00
_cell.angle_gamma   90.00
#
_symmetry.space_group_name_H-M   'P 1'
#
loop_
_entity.id
_entity.type
_entity.pdbx_description
1 polymer ?
#
loop_
_entity_poly.entity_id
_entity_poly.type
_entity_poly.pdbx_seq_one_letter_code
_entity_poly.pdbx_strand_id
1 'polypeptide(L)'
;MVENSLKNISEVIISPKKVSEKDLRNIFDLTLKYSFSGICFLFLARVLNSQKRIGFEQVLNSTALRIANRSLLYDCIHNVKKLKTNLKVEVEDNISIEKNIDLNELEKNIYGSLIQNQLINELEEQVDNEKEENEEKNSDLNENKKMPFEKWLSGTETFKYEEKERHIDTIIRNLNERKISNEKKNFYSSSVAAKKSIKENNEMNTETLAEIYLKQGNYPRAIEIYEHLMLSNPEKKLFFASRINFIKLKTQL
;
A
#
# COMPACT_ATOMS: atom_id res chain seq x y z
N MET A 1 25.27 -1.82 37.94
CA MET A 1 24.87 -3.17 38.38
C MET A 1 23.66 -3.57 37.54
N VAL A 2 23.68 -4.74 36.92
CA VAL A 2 22.67 -5.16 35.92
C VAL A 2 21.34 -5.38 36.63
N GLU A 3 20.40 -4.43 36.50
CA GLU A 3 19.12 -4.49 37.22
C GLU A 3 18.17 -5.58 36.70
N ASN A 4 18.43 -6.18 35.55
CA ASN A 4 17.50 -7.12 34.93
C ASN A 4 18.14 -8.50 34.78
N SER A 5 17.70 -9.43 35.63
CA SER A 5 18.05 -10.85 35.52
C SER A 5 17.48 -11.45 34.22
N LEU A 6 18.15 -12.47 33.66
CA LEU A 6 17.67 -13.19 32.47
C LEU A 6 16.22 -13.70 32.61
N LYS A 7 15.76 -13.95 33.84
CA LYS A 7 14.38 -14.35 34.15
C LYS A 7 13.36 -13.27 33.75
N ASN A 8 13.67 -12.00 33.97
CA ASN A 8 12.76 -10.91 33.61
C ASN A 8 12.53 -10.86 32.09
N ILE A 9 13.59 -11.08 31.30
CA ILE A 9 13.48 -11.05 29.84
C ILE A 9 12.62 -12.22 29.33
N SER A 10 12.79 -13.42 29.91
CA SER A 10 11.93 -14.57 29.55
C SER A 10 10.46 -14.33 29.87
N GLU A 11 10.14 -13.70 31.00
CA GLU A 11 8.76 -13.38 31.37
C GLU A 11 8.12 -12.34 30.44
N VAL A 12 8.91 -11.34 30.01
CA VAL A 12 8.48 -10.31 29.05
C VAL A 12 8.26 -10.93 27.65
N ILE A 13 9.05 -11.94 27.26
CA ILE A 13 8.86 -12.72 26.02
C ILE A 13 7.56 -13.53 26.05
N ILE A 14 7.28 -14.18 27.17
CA ILE A 14 6.08 -15.00 27.35
C ILE A 14 4.82 -14.12 27.43
N SER A 15 4.91 -12.95 28.06
CA SER A 15 3.76 -12.07 28.34
C SER A 15 3.92 -10.61 27.83
N PRO A 16 3.96 -10.40 26.50
CA PRO A 16 4.22 -9.07 25.91
C PRO A 16 3.13 -8.02 26.20
N LYS A 17 1.98 -8.40 26.76
CA LYS A 17 0.90 -7.48 27.17
C LYS A 17 1.14 -6.83 28.53
N LYS A 18 1.90 -7.46 29.43
CA LYS A 18 2.08 -7.02 30.84
C LYS A 18 3.38 -6.26 31.09
N VAL A 19 4.09 -5.87 30.04
CA VAL A 19 5.41 -5.23 30.12
C VAL A 19 5.31 -3.83 30.73
N SER A 20 6.12 -3.56 31.76
CA SER A 20 6.21 -2.24 32.41
C SER A 20 6.87 -1.20 31.51
N GLU A 21 6.59 0.08 31.74
CA GLU A 21 7.21 1.19 31.00
C GLU A 21 8.74 1.25 31.20
N LYS A 22 9.22 0.89 32.41
CA LYS A 22 10.66 0.78 32.70
C LYS A 22 11.32 -0.29 31.84
N ASP A 23 10.66 -1.43 31.65
CA ASP A 23 11.17 -2.53 30.83
C ASP A 23 11.15 -2.20 29.35
N LEU A 24 10.12 -1.49 28.87
CA LEU A 24 10.05 -1.02 27.49
C LEU A 24 11.20 -0.05 27.18
N ARG A 25 11.49 0.88 28.11
CA ARG A 25 12.65 1.77 27.99
C ARG A 25 13.95 0.98 27.91
N ASN A 26 14.12 -0.03 28.75
CA ASN A 26 15.30 -0.88 28.71
C ASN A 26 15.43 -1.66 27.38
N ILE A 27 14.32 -2.17 26.84
CA ILE A 27 14.31 -2.84 25.52
C ILE A 27 14.72 -1.87 24.42
N PHE A 28 14.25 -0.62 24.51
CA PHE A 28 14.65 0.43 23.59
C PHE A 28 16.13 0.80 23.75
N ASP A 29 16.64 0.89 24.97
CA ASP A 29 18.08 1.12 25.20
C ASP A 29 18.92 -0.05 24.63
N LEU A 30 18.40 -1.28 24.65
CA LEU A 30 19.03 -2.42 23.99
C LEU A 30 19.03 -2.32 22.46
N THR A 31 18.00 -1.77 21.83
CA THR A 31 18.00 -1.56 20.37
C THR A 31 19.01 -0.49 19.96
N LEU A 32 19.21 0.54 20.79
CA LEU A 32 20.27 1.53 20.58
C LEU A 32 21.66 0.92 20.76
N LYS A 33 21.85 0.11 21.80
CA LYS A 33 23.14 -0.54 22.08
C LYS A 33 23.52 -1.59 21.03
N TYR A 34 22.53 -2.31 20.49
CA TYR A 34 22.72 -3.39 19.52
C TYR A 34 21.93 -3.10 18.24
N SER A 35 22.32 -2.04 17.54
CA SER A 35 21.62 -1.55 16.33
C SER A 35 21.53 -2.59 15.20
N PHE A 36 22.48 -3.50 15.09
CA PHE A 36 22.49 -4.56 14.07
C PHE A 36 21.67 -5.81 14.46
N SER A 37 21.18 -5.88 15.70
CA SER A 37 20.50 -7.07 16.21
C SER A 37 19.01 -7.07 15.86
N GLY A 38 18.63 -7.81 14.82
CA GLY A 38 17.22 -7.95 14.40
C GLY A 38 16.28 -8.49 15.50
N ILE A 39 16.80 -9.28 16.45
CA ILE A 39 15.99 -9.87 17.54
C ILE A 39 15.50 -8.81 18.55
N CYS A 40 16.29 -7.77 18.80
CA CYS A 40 15.91 -6.69 19.72
C CYS A 40 14.75 -5.88 19.14
N PHE A 41 14.81 -5.59 17.84
CA PHE A 41 13.75 -4.92 17.10
C PHE A 41 12.49 -5.80 16.97
N LEU A 42 12.67 -7.12 16.73
CA LEU A 42 11.57 -8.09 16.75
C LEU A 42 10.79 -8.05 18.06
N PHE A 43 11.53 -8.03 19.17
CA PHE A 43 10.96 -8.02 20.50
C PHE A 43 10.22 -6.72 20.79
N LEU A 44 10.83 -5.58 20.47
CA LEU A 44 10.21 -4.27 20.59
C LEU A 44 8.91 -4.18 19.77
N ALA A 45 8.93 -4.62 18.51
CA ALA A 45 7.76 -4.64 17.63
C ALA A 45 6.62 -5.48 18.22
N ARG A 46 6.94 -6.67 18.76
CA ARG A 46 5.96 -7.57 19.39
C ARG A 46 5.31 -6.95 20.63
N VAL A 47 6.09 -6.29 21.48
CA VAL A 47 5.57 -5.61 22.68
C VAL A 47 4.67 -4.43 22.28
N LEU A 48 5.12 -3.60 21.34
CA LEU A 48 4.34 -2.45 20.86
C LEU A 48 3.01 -2.87 20.22
N ASN A 49 3.00 -3.95 19.42
CA ASN A 49 1.77 -4.50 18.86
C ASN A 49 0.82 -5.01 19.96
N SER A 50 1.37 -5.74 20.94
CA SER A 50 0.58 -6.32 22.04
C SER A 50 -0.10 -5.26 22.90
N GLN A 51 0.55 -4.10 23.08
CA GLN A 51 0.04 -2.96 23.83
C GLN A 51 -0.73 -1.94 22.96
N LYS A 52 -0.79 -2.12 21.63
CA LYS A 52 -1.38 -1.18 20.66
C LYS A 52 -0.83 0.25 20.80
N ARG A 53 0.48 0.38 20.98
CA ARG A 53 1.15 1.69 21.14
C ARG A 53 1.35 2.38 19.79
N ILE A 54 1.36 3.70 19.81
CA ILE A 54 1.69 4.54 18.65
C ILE A 54 3.16 4.31 18.25
N GLY A 55 3.46 4.38 16.96
CA GLY A 55 4.82 4.14 16.45
C GLY A 55 5.16 2.67 16.17
N PHE A 56 4.21 1.75 16.39
CA PHE A 56 4.37 0.33 16.03
C PHE A 56 4.75 0.16 14.54
N GLU A 57 4.06 0.84 13.62
CA GLU A 57 4.33 0.76 12.18
C GLU A 57 5.77 1.16 11.81
N GLN A 58 6.31 2.21 12.44
CA GLN A 58 7.69 2.65 12.21
C GLN A 58 8.69 1.60 12.69
N VAL A 59 8.46 1.06 13.89
CA VAL A 59 9.29 -0.02 14.43
C VAL A 59 9.16 -1.28 13.57
N LEU A 60 7.97 -1.64 13.12
CA LEU A 60 7.71 -2.77 12.25
C LEU A 60 8.52 -2.68 10.96
N ASN A 61 8.48 -1.54 10.28
CA ASN A 61 9.25 -1.30 9.06
C ASN A 61 10.76 -1.41 9.31
N SER A 62 11.25 -0.76 10.37
CA SER A 62 12.66 -0.85 10.75
C SER A 62 13.09 -2.28 11.10
N THR A 63 12.18 -3.08 11.65
CA THR A 63 12.41 -4.47 12.04
C THR A 63 12.44 -5.38 10.82
N ALA A 64 11.52 -5.17 9.87
CA ALA A 64 11.43 -5.93 8.62
C ALA A 64 12.66 -5.76 7.73
N LEU A 65 13.38 -4.64 7.87
CA LEU A 65 14.65 -4.40 7.18
C LEU A 65 15.82 -5.16 7.81
N ARG A 66 15.80 -5.35 9.14
CA ARG A 66 16.91 -5.96 9.90
C ARG A 66 16.81 -7.48 10.02
N ILE A 67 15.62 -8.04 9.86
CA ILE A 67 15.38 -9.48 9.98
C ILE A 67 15.47 -10.14 8.61
N ALA A 68 16.25 -11.22 8.53
CA ALA A 68 16.38 -12.01 7.31
C ALA A 68 15.08 -12.77 6.92
N ASN A 69 14.32 -13.25 7.90
CA ASN A 69 13.09 -14.01 7.66
C ASN A 69 11.83 -13.21 8.08
N ARG A 70 11.12 -12.67 7.09
CA ARG A 70 9.89 -11.90 7.30
C ARG A 70 8.70 -12.75 7.76
N SER A 71 8.68 -14.03 7.40
CA SER A 71 7.66 -14.98 7.89
C SER A 71 7.74 -15.14 9.40
N LEU A 72 8.97 -15.18 9.95
CA LEU A 72 9.20 -15.23 11.39
C LEU A 72 8.68 -13.96 12.09
N LEU A 73 8.90 -12.77 11.49
CA LEU A 73 8.35 -11.51 12.01
C LEU A 73 6.81 -11.54 12.02
N TYR A 74 6.20 -11.95 10.92
CA TYR A 74 4.74 -12.07 10.80
C TYR A 74 4.16 -13.05 11.83
N ASP A 75 4.75 -14.24 11.96
CA ASP A 75 4.34 -15.25 12.92
C ASP A 75 4.48 -14.75 14.38
N CYS A 76 5.57 -14.05 14.68
CA CYS A 76 5.77 -13.45 16.01
C CYS A 76 4.74 -12.37 16.35
N ILE A 77 4.20 -11.65 15.37
CA ILE A 77 3.27 -10.54 15.59
C ILE A 77 1.82 -11.02 15.60
N HIS A 78 1.45 -11.88 14.65
CA HIS A 78 0.06 -12.30 14.42
C HIS A 78 -0.24 -13.70 14.98
N ASN A 79 0.73 -14.61 14.99
CA ASN A 79 0.51 -16.02 15.27
C ASN A 79 0.89 -16.44 16.72
N VAL A 80 0.38 -15.69 17.70
CA VAL A 80 0.68 -15.92 19.13
C VAL A 80 0.19 -17.30 19.63
N LYS A 81 -0.78 -17.92 18.93
CA LYS A 81 -1.39 -19.21 19.33
C LYS A 81 -0.51 -20.42 19.02
N LYS A 82 0.22 -20.46 17.90
CA LYS A 82 1.13 -21.58 17.56
C LYS A 82 2.37 -21.66 18.45
N LEU A 83 2.82 -20.54 19.02
CA LEU A 83 3.98 -20.53 19.92
C LEU A 83 3.66 -21.11 21.31
N LYS A 84 2.41 -20.96 21.78
CA LYS A 84 1.96 -21.53 23.06
C LYS A 84 1.82 -23.05 23.00
N THR A 85 1.48 -23.63 21.85
CA THR A 85 1.34 -25.09 21.72
C THR A 85 2.67 -25.84 21.79
N ASN A 86 3.78 -25.17 21.44
CA ASN A 86 5.12 -25.77 21.47
C ASN A 86 5.86 -25.60 22.82
N LEU A 87 5.28 -24.88 23.78
CA LEU A 87 5.89 -24.56 25.09
C LEU A 87 4.98 -24.93 26.29
N LYS A 88 3.96 -25.76 26.11
CA LYS A 88 3.13 -26.25 27.22
C LYS A 88 3.93 -27.26 28.06
N VAL A 89 4.67 -26.74 29.03
CA VAL A 89 4.57 -27.21 30.41
C VAL A 89 3.33 -26.54 31.01
N GLU A 90 2.54 -27.36 31.70
CA GLU A 90 1.21 -27.13 32.24
C GLU A 90 1.09 -25.85 33.08
N VAL A 91 0.10 -24.99 32.79
CA VAL A 91 -0.81 -24.38 33.78
C VAL A 91 -2.10 -24.00 33.05
N GLU A 92 -3.21 -24.55 33.53
CA GLU A 92 -4.58 -24.22 33.15
C GLU A 92 -4.90 -22.78 33.53
N ASP A 93 -5.58 -22.04 32.65
CA ASP A 93 -6.58 -21.05 33.08
C ASP A 93 -7.50 -20.70 31.90
N ASN A 94 -8.77 -21.00 32.12
CA ASN A 94 -9.90 -20.75 31.25
C ASN A 94 -10.13 -19.24 31.08
N ILE A 95 -9.89 -18.70 29.89
CA ILE A 95 -10.47 -17.42 29.47
C ILE A 95 -10.93 -17.52 28.01
N SER A 96 -12.23 -17.69 27.83
CA SER A 96 -12.96 -17.51 26.58
C SER A 96 -12.91 -16.03 26.17
N ILE A 97 -12.29 -15.74 25.02
CA ILE A 97 -12.51 -14.50 24.29
C ILE A 97 -12.67 -14.87 22.81
N GLU A 98 -13.92 -14.87 22.38
CA GLU A 98 -14.32 -14.86 20.98
C GLU A 98 -13.65 -13.67 20.26
N LYS A 99 -13.02 -13.97 19.12
CA LYS A 99 -12.79 -12.99 18.06
C LYS A 99 -13.00 -13.68 16.73
N ASN A 100 -14.26 -13.66 16.30
CA ASN A 100 -14.63 -13.68 14.91
C ASN A 100 -14.10 -12.39 14.27
N ILE A 101 -13.08 -12.50 13.43
CA ILE A 101 -12.89 -11.60 12.29
C ILE A 101 -12.48 -12.51 11.15
N ASP A 102 -13.46 -13.23 10.63
CA ASP A 102 -13.36 -13.83 9.31
C ASP A 102 -13.57 -12.69 8.32
N LEU A 103 -12.46 -12.11 7.83
CA LEU A 103 -12.53 -11.16 6.72
C LEU A 103 -13.08 -11.93 5.52
N ASN A 104 -14.22 -11.46 4.99
CA ASN A 104 -14.93 -12.09 3.89
C ASN A 104 -13.97 -12.29 2.70
N GLU A 105 -14.05 -13.42 1.99
CA GLU A 105 -13.17 -13.73 0.86
C GLU A 105 -13.22 -12.62 -0.22
N LEU A 106 -14.37 -11.96 -0.34
CA LEU A 106 -14.56 -10.74 -1.13
C LEU A 106 -13.67 -9.57 -0.70
N GLU A 107 -13.51 -9.32 0.59
CA GLU A 107 -12.64 -8.24 1.07
C GLU A 107 -11.18 -8.54 0.75
N LYS A 108 -10.74 -9.80 0.92
CA LYS A 108 -9.39 -10.22 0.50
C LYS A 108 -9.16 -10.01 -1.00
N ASN A 109 -10.16 -10.33 -1.83
CA ASN A 109 -10.08 -10.14 -3.27
C ASN A 109 -10.09 -8.65 -3.66
N ILE A 110 -10.86 -7.82 -2.97
CA ILE A 110 -10.89 -6.36 -3.18
C ILE A 110 -9.53 -5.76 -2.81
N TYR A 111 -8.97 -6.10 -1.64
CA TYR A 111 -7.65 -5.60 -1.24
C TYR A 111 -6.54 -6.11 -2.17
N GLY A 112 -6.59 -7.38 -2.60
CA GLY A 112 -5.65 -7.94 -3.57
C GLY A 112 -5.68 -7.19 -4.91
N SER A 113 -6.88 -6.90 -5.44
CA SER A 113 -7.05 -6.15 -6.68
C SER A 113 -6.57 -4.70 -6.56
N LEU A 114 -6.84 -4.03 -5.44
CA LEU A 114 -6.37 -2.66 -5.20
C LEU A 114 -4.83 -2.58 -5.14
N ILE A 115 -4.18 -3.54 -4.48
CA ILE A 115 -2.72 -3.61 -4.39
C ILE A 115 -2.12 -3.86 -5.79
N GLN A 116 -2.72 -4.76 -6.57
CA GLN A 116 -2.27 -5.04 -7.92
C GLN A 116 -2.36 -3.80 -8.82
N ASN A 117 -3.48 -3.07 -8.78
CA ASN A 117 -3.67 -1.86 -9.57
C ASN A 117 -2.69 -0.74 -9.17
N GLN A 118 -2.40 -0.62 -7.86
CA GLN A 118 -1.40 0.34 -7.40
C GLN A 118 0.00 -0.02 -7.90
N LEU A 119 0.36 -1.31 -7.90
CA LEU A 119 1.65 -1.77 -8.43
C LEU A 119 1.78 -1.52 -9.94
N ILE A 120 0.70 -1.71 -10.70
CA ILE A 120 0.65 -1.43 -12.13
C ILE A 120 0.88 0.06 -12.39
N ASN A 121 0.18 0.94 -11.66
CA ASN A 121 0.36 2.38 -11.81
C ASN A 121 1.78 2.84 -11.46
N GLU A 122 2.39 2.27 -10.42
CA GLU A 122 3.78 2.57 -10.04
C GLU A 122 4.80 2.09 -11.10
N LEU A 123 4.51 0.99 -11.82
CA LEU A 123 5.34 0.51 -12.93
C LEU A 123 5.14 1.35 -14.20
N GLU A 124 3.92 1.76 -14.51
CA GLU A 124 3.61 2.64 -15.64
C GLU A 124 4.25 4.03 -15.45
N GLU A 125 4.19 4.60 -14.24
CA GLU A 125 4.90 5.86 -13.92
C GLU A 125 6.43 5.72 -14.05
N GLN A 126 7.01 4.54 -13.79
CA GLN A 126 8.44 4.31 -14.00
C GLN A 126 8.81 4.24 -15.50
N VAL A 127 7.96 3.63 -16.32
CA VAL A 127 8.18 3.53 -17.78
C VAL A 127 8.07 4.89 -18.46
N ASP A 128 7.19 5.77 -17.99
CA ASP A 128 7.05 7.11 -18.57
C ASP A 128 8.17 8.07 -18.13
N ASN A 129 8.68 7.94 -16.89
CA ASN A 129 9.88 8.67 -16.45
C ASN A 129 11.17 8.20 -17.17
N GLU A 130 11.27 6.91 -17.52
CA GLU A 130 12.42 6.40 -18.29
C GLU A 130 12.40 6.81 -19.78
N LYS A 131 11.22 7.14 -20.35
CA LYS A 131 11.12 7.65 -21.73
C LYS A 131 11.54 9.11 -21.85
N GLU A 132 11.26 9.95 -20.85
CA GLU A 132 11.60 11.38 -20.90
C GLU A 132 13.09 11.67 -20.65
N GLU A 133 13.84 10.80 -19.94
CA GLU A 133 15.28 11.00 -19.69
C GLU A 133 16.23 10.36 -20.75
N ASN A 134 15.75 9.46 -21.61
CA ASN A 134 16.59 8.67 -22.51
C ASN A 134 16.69 9.17 -23.96
N GLU A 135 16.00 10.24 -24.36
CA GLU A 135 16.01 10.68 -25.77
C GLU A 135 17.31 11.38 -26.24
N GLU A 136 18.23 11.78 -25.35
CA GLU A 136 19.43 12.50 -25.79
C GLU A 136 20.76 11.74 -25.80
N LYS A 137 20.87 10.51 -25.26
CA LYS A 137 22.16 9.79 -25.27
C LYS A 137 22.01 8.27 -25.30
N ASN A 138 22.03 7.69 -26.51
CA ASN A 138 22.96 6.62 -26.93
C ASN A 138 22.38 5.91 -28.17
N SER A 139 22.93 6.28 -29.32
CA SER A 139 23.03 5.37 -30.46
C SER A 139 23.87 4.15 -30.06
N ASP A 140 23.44 2.97 -30.50
CA ASP A 140 24.09 1.66 -30.41
C ASP A 140 23.78 0.78 -29.19
N LEU A 141 22.53 0.35 -29.07
CA LEU A 141 22.23 -1.01 -28.59
C LEU A 141 21.28 -1.68 -29.56
N ASN A 142 21.87 -2.46 -30.46
CA ASN A 142 21.16 -3.22 -31.48
C ASN A 142 20.46 -4.42 -30.81
N GLU A 143 19.22 -4.21 -30.35
CA GLU A 143 18.30 -5.26 -29.90
C GLU A 143 17.96 -6.19 -31.07
N ASN A 144 18.76 -7.24 -31.28
CA ASN A 144 18.37 -8.54 -31.86
C ASN A 144 19.59 -9.37 -32.32
N LYS A 145 20.41 -9.86 -31.38
CA LYS A 145 21.40 -10.90 -31.70
C LYS A 145 21.25 -12.09 -30.77
N LYS A 146 20.49 -13.10 -31.21
CA LYS A 146 20.41 -14.41 -30.54
C LYS A 146 21.80 -15.05 -30.57
N MET A 147 22.40 -15.26 -29.41
CA MET A 147 23.69 -15.93 -29.29
C MET A 147 23.51 -17.46 -29.31
N PRO A 148 24.32 -18.20 -30.09
CA PRO A 148 24.22 -19.65 -30.16
C PRO A 148 24.65 -20.28 -28.83
N PHE A 149 23.96 -21.34 -28.44
CA PHE A 149 24.10 -21.99 -27.13
C PHE A 149 25.55 -22.43 -26.81
N GLU A 150 26.30 -22.94 -27.79
CA GLU A 150 27.71 -23.33 -27.62
C GLU A 150 28.60 -22.15 -27.19
N LYS A 151 28.28 -20.94 -27.66
CA LYS A 151 29.01 -19.71 -27.30
C LYS A 151 28.64 -19.20 -25.91
N TRP A 152 27.42 -19.48 -25.45
CA TRP A 152 27.02 -19.24 -24.06
C TRP A 152 27.67 -20.25 -23.11
N LEU A 153 27.76 -21.52 -23.52
CA LEU A 153 28.35 -22.59 -22.73
C LEU A 153 29.86 -22.44 -22.55
N SER A 154 30.54 -21.84 -23.52
CA SER A 154 32.00 -21.70 -23.51
C SER A 154 32.54 -20.57 -22.63
N GLY A 155 31.68 -19.72 -22.05
CA GLY A 155 31.88 -18.92 -20.82
C GLY A 155 33.29 -18.36 -20.50
N THR A 156 34.11 -18.01 -21.49
CA THR A 156 35.54 -17.71 -21.30
C THR A 156 35.97 -16.39 -21.94
N GLU A 157 35.03 -15.50 -22.20
CA GLU A 157 35.32 -14.08 -22.20
C GLU A 157 34.80 -13.54 -20.88
N THR A 158 35.70 -13.31 -19.92
CA THR A 158 35.41 -12.53 -18.73
C THR A 158 34.84 -11.20 -19.19
N PHE A 159 33.52 -11.02 -19.08
CA PHE A 159 32.96 -9.68 -19.05
C PHE A 159 33.73 -8.95 -17.95
N LYS A 160 34.53 -7.95 -18.33
CA LYS A 160 35.00 -6.95 -17.38
C LYS A 160 33.75 -6.22 -16.92
N TYR A 161 33.08 -6.80 -15.93
CA TYR A 161 32.20 -6.04 -15.08
C TYR A 161 33.15 -5.07 -14.39
N GLU A 162 33.15 -3.81 -14.83
CA GLU A 162 33.54 -2.74 -13.93
C GLU A 162 32.61 -2.88 -12.75
N GLU A 163 33.14 -3.46 -11.67
CA GLU A 163 32.53 -3.48 -10.37
C GLU A 163 32.44 -2.01 -9.96
N LYS A 164 31.37 -1.34 -10.42
CA LYS A 164 30.93 -0.09 -9.85
C LYS A 164 30.54 -0.47 -8.44
N GLU A 165 31.52 -0.47 -7.54
CA GLU A 165 31.30 -0.47 -6.11
C GLU A 165 30.28 0.64 -5.86
N ARG A 166 29.03 0.25 -5.70
CA ARG A 166 27.97 1.17 -5.30
C ARG A 166 28.28 1.47 -3.84
N HIS A 167 29.23 2.39 -3.62
CA HIS A 167 29.63 2.85 -2.31
C HIS A 167 28.33 3.15 -1.56
N ILE A 168 28.11 2.40 -0.48
CA ILE A 168 26.89 2.46 0.32
C ILE A 168 26.66 3.92 0.75
N ASP A 169 27.74 4.68 0.92
CA ASP A 169 27.74 6.10 1.22
C ASP A 169 27.09 6.99 0.14
N THR A 170 27.28 6.69 -1.15
CA THR A 170 26.62 7.42 -2.25
C THR A 170 25.12 7.08 -2.31
N ILE A 171 24.76 5.84 -2.00
CA ILE A 171 23.35 5.43 -1.87
C ILE A 171 22.69 6.13 -0.67
N ILE A 172 23.34 6.12 0.49
CA ILE A 172 22.83 6.79 1.71
C ILE A 172 22.71 8.30 1.49
N ARG A 173 23.69 8.92 0.82
CA ARG A 173 23.64 10.34 0.48
C ARG A 173 22.47 10.68 -0.45
N ASN A 174 22.27 9.91 -1.52
CA ASN A 174 21.12 10.09 -2.41
C ASN A 174 19.78 9.86 -1.71
N LEU A 175 19.70 8.92 -0.76
CA LEU A 175 18.49 8.69 0.03
C LEU A 175 18.19 9.85 0.99
N ASN A 176 19.22 10.45 1.60
CA ASN A 176 19.05 11.59 2.51
C ASN A 176 18.78 12.91 1.77
N GLU A 177 19.28 13.08 0.54
CA GLU A 177 19.06 14.26 -0.30
C GLU A 177 17.69 14.23 -1.02
N ARG A 178 17.02 13.07 -1.10
CA ARG A 178 15.59 12.99 -1.45
C ARG A 178 14.77 13.69 -0.37
N LYS A 179 14.58 15.01 -0.51
CA LYS A 179 13.45 15.70 0.08
C LYS A 179 12.20 15.12 -0.56
N ILE A 180 11.67 14.07 0.05
CA ILE A 180 10.30 13.61 -0.21
C ILE A 180 9.46 14.86 -0.03
N SER A 181 8.93 15.39 -1.12
CA SER A 181 7.88 16.40 -1.05
C SER A 181 6.73 15.72 -0.36
N ASN A 182 6.70 15.80 0.97
CA ASN A 182 5.52 15.50 1.75
C ASN A 182 4.55 16.63 1.40
N GLU A 183 3.94 16.54 0.22
CA GLU A 183 2.67 17.18 0.00
C GLU A 183 1.81 16.71 1.15
N LYS A 184 1.60 17.61 2.12
CA LYS A 184 0.77 17.33 3.27
C LYS A 184 -0.59 17.04 2.67
N LYS A 185 -0.94 15.75 2.52
CA LYS A 185 -2.29 15.33 2.16
C LYS A 185 -3.20 16.07 3.13
N ASN A 186 -3.97 17.02 2.60
CA ASN A 186 -4.82 17.86 3.43
C ASN A 186 -5.65 16.95 4.33
N PHE A 187 -5.58 17.17 5.64
CA PHE A 187 -6.36 16.40 6.60
C PHE A 187 -7.82 16.39 6.15
N TYR A 188 -8.48 15.24 6.27
CA TYR A 188 -9.89 15.11 5.93
C TYR A 188 -10.69 16.20 6.66
N SER A 189 -11.30 17.09 5.88
CA SER A 189 -12.17 18.14 6.40
C SER A 189 -13.59 17.84 5.94
N SER A 190 -14.50 17.64 6.90
CA SER A 190 -15.91 17.36 6.64
C SER A 190 -16.55 18.46 5.77
N SER A 191 -16.11 19.72 5.89
CA SER A 191 -16.58 20.83 5.06
C SER A 191 -16.17 20.66 3.59
N VAL A 192 -14.94 20.21 3.32
CA VAL A 192 -14.43 20.00 1.95
C VAL A 192 -15.08 18.78 1.32
N ALA A 193 -15.25 17.70 2.08
CA ALA A 193 -15.94 16.50 1.62
C ALA A 193 -17.41 16.79 1.28
N ALA A 194 -18.14 17.51 2.13
CA ALA A 194 -19.52 17.90 1.87
C ALA A 194 -19.67 18.73 0.58
N LYS A 195 -18.76 19.69 0.35
CA LYS A 195 -18.74 20.48 -0.90
C LYS A 195 -18.51 19.62 -2.14
N LYS A 196 -17.64 18.60 -2.04
CA LYS A 196 -17.43 17.65 -3.14
C LYS A 196 -18.66 16.77 -3.39
N SER A 197 -19.38 16.36 -2.35
CA SER A 197 -20.62 15.57 -2.50
C SER A 197 -21.78 16.33 -3.14
N ILE A 198 -21.83 17.66 -2.98
CA ILE A 198 -22.84 18.51 -3.65
C ILE A 198 -22.54 18.65 -5.14
N LYS A 199 -21.27 18.55 -5.54
CA LYS A 199 -20.89 18.62 -6.94
C LYS A 199 -21.26 17.29 -7.61
N GLU A 200 -22.31 17.32 -8.43
CA GLU A 200 -22.69 16.15 -9.21
C GLU A 200 -21.58 15.78 -10.20
N ASN A 201 -21.24 14.48 -10.23
CA ASN A 201 -20.23 13.98 -11.13
C ASN A 201 -20.85 13.69 -12.50
N ASN A 202 -20.57 14.54 -13.50
CA ASN A 202 -21.09 14.42 -14.86
C ASN A 202 -20.35 13.37 -15.71
N GLU A 203 -19.50 12.55 -15.08
CA GLU A 203 -18.60 11.60 -15.75
C GLU A 203 -19.33 10.34 -16.23
N MET A 204 -20.48 9.99 -15.64
CA MET A 204 -21.25 8.79 -15.97
C MET A 204 -22.66 9.13 -16.46
N ASN A 205 -22.75 9.67 -17.68
CA ASN A 205 -24.00 9.99 -18.33
C ASN A 205 -24.52 8.80 -19.16
N THR A 206 -25.74 8.33 -18.87
CA THR A 206 -26.38 7.21 -19.60
C THR A 206 -27.82 7.56 -19.98
N GLU A 207 -28.34 6.91 -21.02
CA GLU A 207 -29.71 7.14 -21.50
C GLU A 207 -30.76 6.85 -20.42
N THR A 208 -30.58 5.75 -19.68
CA THR A 208 -31.47 5.36 -18.57
C THR A 208 -31.44 6.40 -17.46
N LEU A 209 -30.27 6.98 -17.17
CA LEU A 209 -30.15 8.04 -16.17
C LEU A 209 -30.93 9.30 -16.59
N ALA A 210 -30.82 9.72 -17.85
CA ALA A 210 -31.62 10.83 -18.38
C ALA A 210 -33.13 10.55 -18.29
N GLU A 211 -33.56 9.32 -18.54
CA GLU A 211 -34.96 8.91 -18.41
C GLU A 211 -35.45 8.94 -16.95
N ILE A 212 -34.61 8.54 -16.00
CA ILE A 212 -34.91 8.62 -14.57
C ILE A 212 -35.13 10.09 -14.17
N TYR A 213 -34.25 11.01 -14.58
CA TYR A 213 -34.42 12.45 -14.30
C TYR A 213 -35.70 13.02 -14.93
N LEU A 214 -36.05 12.59 -16.14
CA LEU A 214 -37.31 12.96 -16.79
C LEU A 214 -38.52 12.49 -15.97
N LYS A 215 -38.50 11.26 -15.47
CA LYS A 215 -39.57 10.70 -14.62
C LYS A 215 -39.66 11.41 -13.27
N GLN A 216 -38.53 11.85 -12.72
CA GLN A 216 -38.45 12.65 -11.50
C GLN A 216 -38.91 14.11 -11.71
N GLY A 217 -39.14 14.54 -12.96
CA GLY A 217 -39.53 15.92 -13.29
C GLY A 217 -38.35 16.91 -13.31
N ASN A 218 -37.11 16.44 -13.20
CA ASN A 218 -35.92 17.27 -13.32
C ASN A 218 -35.50 17.40 -14.79
N TYR A 219 -36.26 18.20 -15.54
CA TYR A 219 -36.08 18.37 -16.97
C TYR A 219 -34.76 19.02 -17.38
N PRO A 220 -34.22 20.05 -16.67
CA PRO A 220 -32.94 20.66 -17.03
C PRO A 220 -31.80 19.65 -17.02
N ARG A 221 -31.70 18.82 -15.97
CA ARG A 221 -30.69 17.76 -15.88
C ARG A 221 -30.86 16.71 -16.97
N ALA A 222 -32.10 16.30 -17.26
CA ALA A 222 -32.36 15.34 -18.33
C ALA A 222 -31.88 15.88 -19.70
N ILE A 223 -32.08 17.17 -19.97
CA ILE A 223 -31.59 17.81 -21.20
C ILE A 223 -30.06 17.81 -21.25
N GLU A 224 -29.38 18.23 -20.18
CA GLU A 224 -27.90 18.24 -20.11
C GLU A 224 -27.29 16.86 -20.40
N ILE A 225 -27.87 15.80 -19.81
CA ILE A 225 -27.39 14.43 -20.03
C ILE A 225 -27.63 14.00 -21.48
N TYR A 226 -28.80 14.30 -22.07
CA TYR A 226 -29.07 13.99 -23.48
C TYR A 226 -28.16 14.78 -24.43
N GLU A 227 -27.81 16.03 -24.11
CA GLU A 227 -26.86 16.82 -24.89
C GLU A 227 -25.46 16.22 -24.83
N HIS A 228 -25.00 15.79 -23.65
CA HIS A 228 -23.71 15.11 -23.51
C HIS A 228 -23.69 13.78 -24.26
N LEU A 229 -24.76 12.97 -24.16
CA LEU A 229 -24.89 11.72 -24.91
C LEU A 229 -24.92 11.93 -26.43
N MET A 230 -25.48 13.05 -26.89
CA MET A 230 -25.48 13.43 -28.30
C MET A 230 -24.06 13.73 -28.81
N LEU A 231 -23.19 14.28 -27.97
CA LEU A 231 -21.77 14.50 -28.29
C LEU A 231 -20.98 13.19 -28.28
N SER A 232 -21.20 12.33 -27.29
CA SER A 232 -20.47 11.06 -27.16
C SER A 232 -20.90 10.00 -28.17
N ASN A 233 -22.17 10.02 -28.61
CA ASN A 233 -22.76 9.01 -29.50
C ASN A 233 -23.39 9.65 -30.76
N PRO A 234 -22.57 10.11 -31.73
CA PRO A 234 -23.05 10.86 -32.90
C PRO A 234 -24.01 10.06 -33.79
N GLU A 235 -23.90 8.73 -33.83
CA GLU A 235 -24.80 7.85 -34.60
C GLU A 235 -26.27 7.99 -34.18
N LYS A 236 -26.51 8.26 -32.90
CA LYS A 236 -27.86 8.40 -32.31
C LYS A 236 -28.29 9.86 -32.17
N LYS A 237 -27.62 10.81 -32.84
CA LYS A 237 -27.89 12.25 -32.71
C LYS A 237 -29.35 12.63 -32.94
N LEU A 238 -29.99 12.07 -33.96
CA LEU A 238 -31.39 12.37 -34.28
C LEU A 238 -32.35 11.94 -33.16
N PHE A 239 -32.06 10.81 -32.53
CA PHE A 239 -32.85 10.28 -31.42
C PHE A 239 -32.77 11.20 -30.19
N PHE A 240 -31.57 11.59 -29.79
CA PHE A 240 -31.38 12.50 -28.65
C PHE A 240 -31.97 13.89 -28.91
N ALA A 241 -31.79 14.44 -30.11
CA ALA A 241 -32.39 15.73 -30.49
C ALA A 241 -33.92 15.69 -30.41
N SER A 242 -34.55 14.61 -30.87
CA SER A 242 -35.99 14.40 -30.76
C SER A 242 -36.45 14.35 -29.30
N ARG A 243 -35.68 13.69 -28.44
CA ARG A 243 -35.98 13.56 -27.00
C ARG A 243 -35.86 14.90 -26.27
N ILE A 244 -34.82 15.68 -26.56
CA ILE A 244 -34.64 17.03 -26.03
C ILE A 244 -35.81 17.94 -26.44
N ASN A 245 -36.18 17.92 -27.73
CA ASN A 245 -37.32 18.71 -28.23
C ASN A 245 -38.63 18.30 -27.54
N PHE A 246 -38.87 16.99 -27.37
CA PHE A 246 -40.04 16.50 -26.64
C PHE A 246 -40.09 17.03 -25.21
N ILE A 247 -38.96 17.02 -24.49
CA ILE A 247 -38.88 17.56 -23.13
C ILE A 247 -39.17 19.05 -23.14
N LYS A 248 -38.52 19.84 -24.01
CA LYS A 248 -38.73 21.30 -24.11
C LYS A 248 -40.19 21.67 -24.38
N LEU A 249 -40.83 20.96 -25.31
CA LEU A 249 -42.26 21.14 -25.61
C LEU A 249 -43.15 20.80 -24.41
N LYS A 250 -42.84 19.70 -23.69
CA LYS A 250 -43.57 19.29 -22.50
C LYS A 250 -43.43 20.29 -21.35
N THR A 251 -42.28 20.96 -21.25
CA THR A 251 -41.99 21.88 -20.15
C THR A 251 -42.45 23.31 -20.36
N GLN A 252 -42.86 23.69 -21.59
CA GLN A 252 -43.17 25.08 -21.96
C GLN A 252 -42.26 26.09 -21.25
N LEU A 253 -40.96 25.96 -21.53
CA LEU A 253 -39.97 27.03 -21.42
C LEU A 253 -39.91 27.77 -22.75
#